data_AF-A0A965HHF1-F1
#
_entry.id   AF-A0A965HHF1-F1
#
_cell.length_a   1.000
_cell.length_b   1.000
_cell.length_c   1.000
_cell.angle_alpha   90.00
_cell.angle_beta   90.00
_cell.angle_gamma   90.00
#
_symmetry.space_group_name_H-M   'P 1'
#
loop_
_entity.id
_entity.type
_entity.pdbx_description
1 polymer ?
#
loop_
_entity_poly.entity_id
_entity_poly.type
_entity_poly.pdbx_seq_one_letter_code
_entity_poly.pdbx_strand_id
1 'polypeptide(L)' 'PAQRPAAFAKLKAAAEEAHRLNIQVNAGHGLRLSNLSDLLPLPHLHTLNIGHSLVTHALQVGLSQSVHDFLQAITKK' A
#
# COMPACT_ATOMS: atom_id res chain seq x y z
N PRO A 1 0.97 -17.11 -0.59
CA PRO A 1 2.41 -17.01 -0.98
C PRO A 1 2.64 -17.16 -2.49
N ALA A 2 2.17 -18.24 -3.13
CA ALA A 2 2.43 -18.52 -4.55
C ALA A 2 1.83 -17.50 -5.55
N GLN A 3 0.75 -16.81 -5.17
CA GLN A 3 0.04 -15.88 -6.08
C GLN A 3 0.55 -14.43 -6.01
N ARG A 4 1.41 -14.07 -5.03
CA ARG A 4 1.85 -12.68 -4.83
C ARG A 4 2.61 -12.11 -6.03
N PRO A 5 3.58 -12.82 -6.65
CA PRO A 5 4.29 -12.30 -7.82
C PRO A 5 3.36 -12.08 -9.02
N ALA A 6 2.46 -13.04 -9.27
CA ALA A 6 1.50 -12.95 -10.37
C ALA A 6 0.49 -11.80 -10.17
N ALA A 7 0.02 -11.59 -8.93
CA ALA A 7 -0.85 -10.46 -8.60
C ALA A 7 -0.12 -9.12 -8.75
N PHE A 8 1.13 -9.02 -8.29
CA PHE A 8 1.93 -7.80 -8.43
C PHE A 8 2.18 -7.46 -9.91
N ALA A 9 2.47 -8.45 -10.76
CA ALA A 9 2.64 -8.23 -12.20
C ALA A 9 1.36 -7.64 -12.84
N LYS A 10 0.18 -8.13 -12.44
CA LYS A 10 -1.10 -7.57 -12.90
C LYS A 10 -1.31 -6.13 -12.43
N LEU A 11 -1.00 -5.84 -11.16
CA LEU A 11 -1.08 -4.48 -10.63
C LEU A 11 -0.12 -3.53 -11.38
N LYS A 12 1.10 -3.98 -11.66
CA LYS A 12 2.10 -3.21 -12.41
C LYS A 12 1.59 -2.83 -13.80
N ALA A 13 1.10 -3.82 -14.56
CA ALA A 13 0.53 -3.58 -15.89
C ALA A 13 -0.66 -2.61 -15.85
N ALA A 14 -1.54 -2.75 -14.85
CA ALA A 14 -2.67 -1.84 -14.66
C ALA A 14 -2.23 -0.42 -14.30
N ALA A 15 -1.19 -0.27 -13.48
CA ALA A 15 -0.66 1.04 -13.09
C ALA A 15 0.03 1.77 -14.26
N GLU A 16 0.77 1.04 -15.09
CA GLU A 16 1.38 1.59 -16.32
C GLU A 16 0.30 2.07 -17.31
N GLU A 17 -0.76 1.28 -17.50
CA GLU A 17 -1.86 1.66 -18.39
C GLU A 17 -2.67 2.85 -17.85
N ALA A 18 -2.98 2.86 -16.54
CA ALA A 18 -3.64 3.99 -15.90
C ALA A 18 -2.81 5.27 -16.06
N HIS A 19 -1.49 5.19 -15.88
CA HIS A 19 -0.61 6.33 -16.09
C HIS A 19 -0.61 6.84 -17.54
N ARG A 20 -0.57 5.92 -18.53
CA ARG A 20 -0.69 6.27 -19.96
C ARG A 20 -1.98 7.01 -20.29
N LEU A 21 -3.05 6.72 -19.56
CA LEU A 21 -4.37 7.35 -19.69
C LEU A 21 -4.54 8.61 -18.80
N ASN A 22 -3.48 9.07 -18.13
CA ASN A 22 -3.52 10.18 -17.16
C ASN A 22 -4.47 9.94 -15.97
N ILE A 23 -4.64 8.69 -15.56
CA ILE A 23 -5.43 8.29 -14.39
C ILE A 23 -4.49 8.12 -13.20
N GLN A 24 -4.82 8.76 -12.08
CA GLN A 24 -4.07 8.62 -10.83
C GLN A 24 -4.22 7.21 -10.25
N VAL A 25 -3.10 6.58 -9.88
CA VAL A 25 -3.08 5.24 -9.29
C VAL A 25 -3.06 5.32 -7.77
N ASN A 26 -4.13 4.86 -7.14
CA ASN A 26 -4.24 4.74 -5.68
C ASN A 26 -4.41 3.27 -5.28
N ALA A 27 -3.98 2.89 -4.08
CA ALA A 27 -4.17 1.53 -3.54
C ALA A 27 -4.54 1.58 -2.04
N GLY A 28 -4.93 0.45 -1.44
CA GLY A 28 -5.33 0.48 -0.02
C GLY A 28 -5.96 -0.78 0.56
N HIS A 29 -6.82 -1.46 -0.20
CA HIS A 29 -7.60 -2.57 0.34
C HIS A 29 -6.71 -3.72 0.81
N GLY A 30 -6.87 -4.15 2.06
CA GLY A 30 -6.13 -5.28 2.65
C GLY A 30 -4.67 -5.00 3.01
N LEU A 31 -4.20 -3.75 2.94
CA LEU A 31 -2.84 -3.38 3.33
C LEU A 31 -2.67 -3.38 4.85
N ARG A 32 -1.51 -3.84 5.30
CA ARG A 32 -1.06 -3.96 6.70
C ARG A 32 0.45 -3.66 6.74
N LEU A 33 0.99 -3.34 7.92
CA LEU A 33 2.43 -3.11 8.09
C LEU A 33 3.31 -4.22 7.47
N SER A 34 2.89 -5.48 7.60
CA SER A 34 3.64 -6.65 7.13
C SER A 34 3.61 -6.90 5.61
N ASN A 35 2.80 -6.19 4.83
CA ASN A 35 2.72 -6.36 3.38
C ASN A 35 2.88 -5.07 2.57
N LEU A 36 3.06 -3.92 3.23
CA LEU A 36 3.25 -2.65 2.54
C LEU A 36 4.47 -2.66 1.63
N SER A 37 5.60 -3.20 2.11
CA SER A 37 6.85 -3.28 1.35
C SER A 37 6.72 -4.03 0.02
N ASP A 38 5.80 -4.99 -0.07
CA ASP A 38 5.55 -5.75 -1.30
C ASP A 38 4.89 -4.88 -2.38
N LEU A 39 4.18 -3.82 -2.00
CA LEU A 39 3.44 -2.93 -2.90
C LEU A 39 4.20 -1.66 -3.27
N LEU A 40 5.07 -1.14 -2.39
CA LEU A 40 5.81 0.12 -2.61
C LEU A 40 6.60 0.18 -3.94
N PRO A 41 7.12 -0.93 -4.51
CA PRO A 41 7.77 -0.90 -5.83
C PRO A 41 6.81 -0.70 -7.01
N LEU A 42 5.49 -0.63 -6.80
CA LEU A 42 4.50 -0.43 -7.86
C LEU A 42 4.69 0.96 -8.50
N PRO A 43 4.88 1.05 -9.84
CA PRO A 43 5.08 2.33 -10.50
C PRO A 43 3.81 3.18 -10.44
N HIS A 44 4.00 4.51 -10.49
CA HIS A 44 2.92 5.51 -10.55
C HIS A 44 1.95 5.52 -9.35
N LEU A 45 2.22 4.73 -8.30
CA LEU A 45 1.44 4.73 -7.08
C LEU A 45 1.52 6.10 -6.38
N HIS A 46 0.37 6.74 -6.22
CA HIS A 46 0.26 8.10 -5.69
C HIS A 46 -0.21 8.12 -4.22
N THR A 47 -1.25 7.35 -3.89
CA THR A 47 -1.84 7.37 -2.54
C THR A 47 -2.13 5.97 -2.02
N LEU A 48 -1.92 5.78 -0.72
CA LEU A 48 -2.31 4.61 0.04
C LEU A 48 -3.44 4.95 1.02
N ASN A 49 -4.64 4.43 0.78
CA ASN A 49 -5.81 4.60 1.64
C ASN A 49 -5.97 3.39 2.57
N ILE A 50 -5.57 3.53 3.82
CA ILE A 50 -5.50 2.41 4.79
C ILE A 50 -6.45 2.68 5.95
N GLY A 51 -7.42 1.78 6.16
CA GLY A 51 -8.46 1.91 7.20
C GLY A 51 -8.33 0.84 8.28
N HIS A 52 -8.96 -0.32 8.05
CA HIS A 52 -9.13 -1.37 9.06
C HIS A 52 -7.84 -1.76 9.80
N SER A 53 -6.74 -1.99 9.08
CA SER A 53 -5.47 -2.39 9.70
C SER A 53 -4.84 -1.29 10.56
N LEU A 54 -4.96 -0.02 10.15
CA LEU A 54 -4.48 1.12 10.91
C LEU A 54 -5.28 1.26 12.21
N VAL A 55 -6.61 1.15 12.13
CA VAL A 55 -7.50 1.21 13.31
C VAL A 55 -7.25 0.03 14.26
N THR A 56 -7.15 -1.20 13.73
CA THR A 56 -6.88 -2.39 14.56
C THR A 56 -5.52 -2.30 15.26
N HIS A 57 -4.48 -1.80 14.57
CA HIS A 57 -3.17 -1.55 15.19
C HIS A 57 -3.24 -0.45 16.26
N ALA A 58 -4.03 0.60 16.02
CA ALA A 58 -4.24 1.69 16.98
C ALA A 58 -4.89 1.22 18.29
N LEU A 59 -5.66 0.12 18.29
CA LEU A 59 -6.19 -0.46 19.54
C LEU A 59 -5.09 -0.98 20.46
N GLN A 60 -3.89 -1.27 19.93
CA GLN A 60 -2.76 -1.80 20.68
C GLN A 60 -1.78 -0.71 21.10
N VAL A 61 -1.52 0.27 20.23
CA VAL A 61 -0.46 1.28 20.42
C VAL A 61 -0.96 2.73 20.51
N GLY A 62 -2.25 2.97 20.31
CA GLY A 62 -2.85 4.30 20.16
C GLY A 62 -2.80 4.81 18.71
N LEU A 63 -3.73 5.72 18.36
CA LEU A 63 -3.91 6.21 16.98
C LEU A 63 -2.68 6.96 16.46
N SER A 64 -2.10 7.85 17.26
CA SER A 64 -0.93 8.63 16.86
C SER A 64 0.27 7.75 16.53
N GLN A 65 0.54 6.74 17.37
CA GLN A 65 1.63 5.80 17.12
C GLN A 65 1.33 4.92 15.90
N SER A 66 0.08 4.46 15.75
CA SER A 66 -0.31 3.66 14.59
C SER A 66 -0.09 4.42 13.28
N VAL A 67 -0.51 5.68 13.19
CA VAL A 67 -0.24 6.53 12.01
C VAL A 67 1.26 6.68 11.77
N HIS A 68 2.06 6.90 12.83
CA HIS A 68 3.50 7.03 12.71
C HIS A 68 4.16 5.75 12.17
N ASP A 69 3.78 4.58 12.67
CA ASP A 69 4.33 3.29 12.23
C ASP A 69 4.03 3.03 10.76
N PHE A 70 2.81 3.34 10.30
CA PHE A 70 2.43 3.19 8.89
C PHE A 70 3.17 4.18 7.99
N LEU A 71 3.33 5.44 8.42
CA LEU A 71 4.13 6.42 7.67
C LEU A 71 5.59 5.97 7.58
N GLN A 72 6.19 5.50 8.68
CA GLN A 72 7.56 5.02 8.71
C GLN A 72 7.75 3.82 7.76
N ALA A 73 6.78 2.91 7.68
CA ALA A 73 6.81 1.78 6.76
C ALA A 73 6.77 2.22 5.27
N ILE A 74 6.17 3.37 4.96
CA ILE A 74 6.07 3.91 3.59
C ILE A 74 7.32 4.74 3.24
N THR A 75 7.88 5.48 4.20
CA THR A 75 9.01 6.39 3.95
C THR A 75 10.38 5.74 4.03
N LYS A 76 10.50 4.54 4.62
CA LYS A 76 11.73 3.74 4.58
C LYS A 76 11.96 3.27 3.13
N LYS A 77 12.78 4.02 2.40
CA LYS A 77 13.48 3.52 1.20
C LYS A 77 14.73 2.76 1.61
#